data_AF-A0A956CP14-F1
#
_entry.id   AF-A0A956CP14-F1
#
_cell.length_a   1.000
_cell.length_b   1.000
_cell.length_c   1.000
_cell.angle_alpha   90.00
_cell.angle_beta   90.00
_cell.angle_gamma   90.00
#
_symmetry.space_group_name_H-M   'P 1'
#
loop_
_entity.id
_entity.type
_entity.pdbx_description
1 polymer ?
#
loop_
_entity_poly.entity_id
_entity_poly.type
_entity_poly.pdbx_seq_one_letter_code
_entity_poly.pdbx_strand_id
1 'polypeptide(L)'
;MTGWAMAGIAWCLCANAAEAMPSGEDGKRVAEANAAIHDLEIERASAALNGLVERHPEDADVLDAAAMVEFHRGNYPLALTRIRAANRADTSPVTRSHRADLIQLFENTVLATERLVEFQSDDGRYRVKVSAGRDEVLVPYALEALARADEEVSAVLGYRHPGPIRLEVYDSPAVLAQVSTLSEEEIERTGTIALCKWDRLMITSPRALVRGY
;
A
#
# COMPACT_ATOMS: atom_id res chain seq x y z
N MET A 1 -18.95 -30.66 -65.87
CA MET A 1 -17.57 -30.48 -65.39
C MET A 1 -17.62 -29.50 -64.23
N THR A 2 -17.72 -30.07 -63.03
CA THR A 2 -17.88 -29.42 -61.73
C THR A 2 -16.52 -29.22 -61.08
N GLY A 3 -16.29 -28.07 -60.45
CA GLY A 3 -15.09 -27.84 -59.65
C GLY A 3 -14.98 -26.42 -59.10
N TRP A 4 -15.70 -26.11 -58.02
CA TRP A 4 -15.37 -25.04 -57.09
C TRP A 4 -14.85 -25.71 -55.82
N ALA A 5 -13.63 -25.36 -55.40
CA ALA A 5 -13.07 -25.79 -54.12
C ALA A 5 -12.56 -24.57 -53.33
N MET A 6 -13.43 -24.19 -52.40
CA MET A 6 -13.28 -23.37 -51.20
C MET A 6 -11.85 -23.15 -50.66
N ALA A 7 -11.46 -21.88 -50.53
CA ALA A 7 -10.38 -21.45 -49.65
C ALA A 7 -10.89 -21.42 -48.20
N GLY A 8 -10.35 -22.30 -47.34
CA GLY A 8 -10.62 -22.30 -45.91
C GLY A 8 -9.82 -21.21 -45.21
N ILE A 9 -10.50 -20.20 -44.67
CA ILE A 9 -9.92 -19.23 -43.75
C ILE A 9 -9.86 -19.90 -42.37
N ALA A 10 -8.65 -20.23 -41.92
CA ALA A 10 -8.41 -20.66 -40.56
C ALA A 10 -8.50 -19.44 -39.62
N TRP A 11 -9.59 -19.34 -38.86
CA TRP A 11 -9.65 -18.43 -37.72
C TRP A 11 -8.78 -18.98 -36.60
N CYS A 12 -7.58 -18.43 -36.44
CA CYS A 12 -6.85 -18.51 -35.18
C CYS A 12 -7.63 -17.69 -34.14
N LEU A 13 -8.42 -18.37 -33.32
CA LEU A 13 -8.91 -17.85 -32.05
C LEU A 13 -7.70 -17.65 -31.13
N CYS A 14 -7.08 -16.48 -31.18
CA CYS A 14 -6.26 -15.99 -30.08
C CYS A 14 -7.22 -15.69 -28.93
N ALA A 15 -7.47 -16.68 -28.08
CA ALA A 15 -8.11 -16.46 -26.80
C ALA A 15 -7.18 -15.55 -25.99
N ASN A 16 -7.47 -14.24 -25.96
CA ASN A 16 -7.03 -13.38 -24.89
C ASN A 16 -7.73 -13.88 -23.62
N ALA A 17 -7.15 -14.89 -22.97
CA ALA A 17 -7.47 -15.17 -21.59
C ALA A 17 -6.93 -13.98 -20.80
N ALA A 18 -7.79 -12.97 -20.59
CA ALA A 18 -7.74 -12.27 -19.33
C ALA A 18 -7.94 -13.36 -18.28
N GLU A 19 -6.86 -13.79 -17.63
CA GLU A 19 -6.98 -14.69 -16.49
C GLU A 19 -7.80 -13.92 -15.45
N ALA A 20 -9.05 -14.35 -15.29
CA ALA A 20 -9.88 -13.92 -14.18
C ALA A 20 -9.21 -14.41 -12.89
N MET A 21 -9.38 -13.65 -11.79
CA MET A 21 -9.01 -14.06 -10.43
C MET A 21 -9.12 -15.59 -10.22
N PRO A 22 -8.25 -16.20 -9.40
CA PRO A 22 -8.23 -17.65 -9.19
C PRO A 22 -9.63 -18.20 -9.00
N SER A 23 -10.01 -19.24 -9.74
CA SER A 23 -11.38 -19.75 -9.62
C SER A 23 -11.65 -20.40 -8.24
N GLY A 24 -12.92 -20.51 -7.87
CA GLY A 24 -13.32 -21.27 -6.67
C GLY A 24 -13.06 -20.56 -5.35
N GLU A 25 -12.53 -21.30 -4.37
CA GLU A 25 -12.32 -20.78 -3.00
C GLU A 25 -11.23 -19.71 -2.95
N ASP A 26 -10.16 -19.87 -3.73
CA ASP A 26 -9.04 -18.93 -3.71
C ASP A 26 -9.42 -17.55 -4.26
N GLY A 27 -10.23 -17.47 -5.31
CA GLY A 27 -10.75 -16.18 -5.79
C GLY A 27 -11.68 -15.49 -4.80
N LYS A 28 -12.48 -16.26 -4.04
CA LYS A 28 -13.29 -15.70 -2.95
C LYS A 28 -12.41 -15.10 -1.87
N ARG A 29 -11.29 -15.75 -1.55
CA ARG A 29 -10.32 -15.26 -0.57
C ARG A 29 -9.56 -14.02 -1.06
N VAL A 30 -9.21 -13.95 -2.36
CA VAL A 30 -8.66 -12.72 -2.97
C VAL A 30 -9.68 -11.58 -2.91
N ALA A 31 -10.94 -11.85 -3.26
CA ALA A 31 -12.01 -10.85 -3.16
C ALA A 31 -12.23 -10.38 -1.71
N GLU A 32 -12.19 -11.29 -0.72
CA GLU A 32 -12.23 -10.94 0.69
C GLU A 32 -11.04 -10.07 1.10
N ALA A 33 -9.83 -10.41 0.64
CA ALA A 33 -8.64 -9.61 0.91
C ALA A 33 -8.78 -8.19 0.36
N ASN A 34 -9.25 -8.05 -0.87
CA ASN A 34 -9.46 -6.75 -1.52
C ASN A 34 -10.52 -5.90 -0.79
N ALA A 35 -11.62 -6.52 -0.34
CA ALA A 35 -12.62 -5.85 0.48
C ALA A 35 -12.03 -5.39 1.82
N ALA A 36 -11.27 -6.25 2.50
CA ALA A 36 -10.60 -5.90 3.75
C ALA A 36 -9.53 -4.81 3.57
N ILE A 37 -8.80 -4.76 2.46
CA ILE A 37 -7.87 -3.67 2.12
C ILE A 37 -8.63 -2.35 1.97
N HIS A 38 -9.74 -2.36 1.24
CA HIS A 38 -10.59 -1.17 1.05
C HIS A 38 -11.08 -0.62 2.39
N ASP A 39 -11.45 -1.50 3.32
CA ASP A 39 -11.96 -1.13 4.64
C ASP A 39 -10.84 -0.89 5.68
N LEU A 40 -9.56 -0.92 5.25
CA LEU A 40 -8.36 -0.77 6.09
C LEU A 40 -8.23 -1.84 7.20
N GLU A 41 -8.87 -3.01 7.03
CA GLU A 41 -8.72 -4.19 7.88
C GLU A 41 -7.51 -5.04 7.43
N ILE A 42 -6.31 -4.46 7.47
CA ILE A 42 -5.10 -5.02 6.83
C ILE A 42 -4.70 -6.39 7.38
N GLU A 43 -4.91 -6.62 8.68
CA GLU A 43 -4.62 -7.91 9.31
C GLU A 43 -5.58 -9.01 8.82
N ARG A 44 -6.85 -8.66 8.58
CA ARG A 44 -7.84 -9.57 7.98
C ARG A 44 -7.49 -9.85 6.52
N ALA A 45 -7.12 -8.82 5.75
CA ALA A 45 -6.68 -8.99 4.37
C ALA A 45 -5.49 -9.95 4.28
N SER A 46 -4.50 -9.79 5.15
CA SER A 46 -3.36 -10.70 5.22
C SER A 46 -3.76 -12.13 5.59
N ALA A 47 -4.70 -12.31 6.50
CA ALA A 47 -5.19 -13.65 6.86
C ALA A 47 -5.88 -14.32 5.66
N ALA A 48 -6.70 -13.56 4.92
CA ALA A 48 -7.35 -14.04 3.70
C ALA A 48 -6.31 -14.46 2.62
N LEU A 49 -5.18 -13.74 2.52
CA LEU A 49 -4.09 -14.04 1.59
C LEU A 49 -3.12 -15.16 2.03
N ASN A 50 -3.25 -15.69 3.25
CA ASN A 50 -2.30 -16.67 3.79
C ASN A 50 -2.17 -17.92 2.90
N GLY A 51 -0.96 -18.23 2.42
CA GLY A 51 -0.72 -19.38 1.55
C GLY A 51 -1.19 -19.20 0.10
N LEU A 52 -1.75 -18.04 -0.28
CA LEU A 52 -2.17 -17.79 -1.67
C LEU A 52 -0.99 -17.46 -2.58
N VAL A 53 -0.03 -16.66 -2.10
CA VAL A 53 1.17 -16.31 -2.87
C VAL A 53 2.00 -17.55 -3.21
N GLU A 54 2.09 -18.53 -2.31
CA GLU A 54 2.81 -19.78 -2.55
C GLU A 54 2.09 -20.69 -3.54
N ARG A 55 0.75 -20.70 -3.54
CA ARG A 55 -0.06 -21.53 -4.43
C ARG A 55 -0.23 -20.93 -5.82
N HIS A 56 -0.23 -19.59 -5.90
CA HIS A 56 -0.44 -18.82 -7.11
C HIS A 56 0.67 -17.76 -7.27
N PRO A 57 1.94 -18.17 -7.40
CA PRO A 57 3.10 -17.26 -7.37
C PRO A 57 3.20 -16.32 -8.58
N GLU A 58 2.46 -16.61 -9.65
CA GLU A 58 2.44 -15.82 -10.88
C GLU A 58 1.06 -15.19 -11.16
N ASP A 59 0.08 -15.40 -10.27
CA ASP A 59 -1.26 -14.81 -10.45
C ASP A 59 -1.22 -13.31 -10.13
N ALA A 60 -1.60 -12.49 -11.12
CA ALA A 60 -1.49 -11.05 -11.01
C ALA A 60 -2.35 -10.46 -9.89
N ASP A 61 -3.55 -11.01 -9.65
CA ASP A 61 -4.49 -10.46 -8.65
C ASP A 61 -4.09 -10.87 -7.22
N VAL A 62 -3.57 -12.08 -7.04
CA VAL A 62 -2.96 -12.52 -5.78
C VAL A 62 -1.74 -11.66 -5.43
N LEU A 63 -0.84 -11.44 -6.41
CA LEU A 63 0.36 -10.62 -6.22
C LEU A 63 0.03 -9.15 -5.95
N ASP A 64 -0.98 -8.60 -6.61
CA ASP A 64 -1.46 -7.23 -6.42
C ASP A 64 -2.01 -7.02 -4.99
N ALA A 65 -2.95 -7.87 -4.57
CA ALA A 65 -3.50 -7.83 -3.22
C ALA A 65 -2.40 -8.00 -2.15
N ALA A 66 -1.47 -8.93 -2.39
CA ALA A 66 -0.33 -9.15 -1.51
C ALA A 66 0.64 -7.96 -1.48
N ALA A 67 0.81 -7.23 -2.59
CA ALA A 67 1.62 -6.02 -2.62
C ALA A 67 0.98 -4.90 -1.79
N MET A 68 -0.33 -4.72 -1.92
CA MET A 68 -1.09 -3.73 -1.17
C MET A 68 -1.02 -3.99 0.33
N VAL A 69 -1.19 -5.24 0.79
CA VAL A 69 -1.04 -5.58 2.21
C VAL A 69 0.35 -5.19 2.75
N GLU A 70 1.43 -5.49 2.02
CA GLU A 70 2.79 -5.12 2.45
C GLU A 70 2.98 -3.61 2.49
N PHE A 71 2.41 -2.88 1.51
CA PHE A 71 2.51 -1.43 1.46
C PHE A 71 1.84 -0.80 2.67
N HIS A 72 0.62 -1.23 3.01
CA HIS A 72 -0.11 -0.75 4.18
C HIS A 72 0.59 -1.14 5.50
N ARG A 73 1.27 -2.28 5.55
CA ARG A 73 2.07 -2.68 6.71
C ARG A 73 3.39 -1.93 6.85
N GLY A 74 3.79 -1.15 5.84
CA GLY A 74 5.04 -0.41 5.81
C GLY A 74 6.24 -1.23 5.33
N ASN A 75 6.04 -2.39 4.72
CA ASN A 75 7.07 -3.21 4.09
C ASN A 75 7.22 -2.85 2.60
N TYR A 76 7.65 -1.62 2.36
CA TYR A 76 7.69 -1.01 1.03
C TYR A 76 8.55 -1.77 0.01
N PRO A 77 9.75 -2.32 0.37
CA PRO A 77 10.55 -3.07 -0.60
C PRO A 77 9.88 -4.35 -1.09
N LEU A 78 9.19 -5.08 -0.21
CA LEU A 78 8.46 -6.29 -0.59
C LEU A 78 7.21 -5.95 -1.39
N ALA A 79 6.48 -4.90 -1.00
CA ALA A 79 5.35 -4.37 -1.75
C ALA A 79 5.75 -4.03 -3.20
N LEU A 80 6.85 -3.30 -3.37
CA LEU A 80 7.39 -2.92 -4.68
C LEU A 80 7.75 -4.15 -5.54
N THR A 81 8.39 -5.14 -4.92
CA THR A 81 8.73 -6.39 -5.59
C THR A 81 7.49 -7.10 -6.11
N ARG A 82 6.44 -7.21 -5.28
CA ARG A 82 5.19 -7.92 -5.62
C ARG A 82 4.38 -7.18 -6.68
N ILE A 83 4.19 -5.85 -6.57
CA ILE A 83 3.40 -5.10 -7.56
C ILE A 83 4.07 -5.10 -8.94
N ARG A 84 5.40 -5.07 -9.00
CA ARG A 84 6.15 -5.23 -10.26
C ARG A 84 5.96 -6.63 -10.84
N ALA A 85 5.88 -7.66 -10.01
CA ALA A 85 5.58 -9.03 -10.47
C ALA A 85 4.14 -9.13 -10.99
N ALA A 86 3.15 -8.60 -10.27
CA ALA A 86 1.76 -8.52 -10.70
C ALA A 86 1.64 -7.83 -12.07
N ASN A 87 2.31 -6.69 -12.25
CA ASN A 87 2.28 -5.95 -13.51
C ASN A 87 2.91 -6.70 -14.69
N ARG A 88 3.89 -7.58 -14.44
CA ARG A 88 4.50 -8.44 -15.47
C ARG A 88 3.61 -9.63 -15.85
N ALA A 89 2.89 -10.18 -14.88
CA ALA A 89 1.95 -11.28 -15.09
C ALA A 89 0.65 -10.84 -15.79
N ASP A 90 0.30 -9.55 -15.67
CA ASP A 90 -0.92 -9.01 -16.23
C ASP A 90 -0.87 -8.80 -17.76
N THR A 91 -1.93 -9.25 -18.43
CA THR A 91 -2.10 -9.12 -19.89
C THR A 91 -2.95 -7.91 -20.27
N SER A 92 -3.75 -7.37 -19.35
CA SER A 92 -4.68 -6.27 -19.62
C SER A 92 -3.96 -4.91 -19.60
N PRO A 93 -4.04 -4.09 -20.68
CA PRO A 93 -3.38 -2.79 -20.73
C PRO A 93 -3.87 -1.80 -19.66
N VAL A 94 -5.16 -1.85 -19.30
CA VAL A 94 -5.77 -0.90 -18.36
C VAL A 94 -5.27 -1.14 -16.94
N THR A 95 -5.32 -2.40 -16.50
CA THR A 95 -4.84 -2.81 -15.17
C THR A 95 -3.33 -2.63 -15.05
N ARG A 96 -2.57 -2.89 -16.12
CA ARG A 96 -1.14 -2.55 -16.16
C ARG A 96 -0.85 -1.07 -15.99
N SER A 97 -1.65 -0.19 -16.61
CA SER A 97 -1.50 1.26 -16.43
C SER A 97 -1.74 1.67 -14.98
N HIS A 98 -2.79 1.12 -14.34
CA HIS A 98 -3.06 1.39 -12.94
C HIS A 98 -1.92 0.90 -12.03
N ARG A 99 -1.41 -0.30 -12.28
CA ARG A 99 -0.26 -0.87 -11.55
C ARG A 99 1.02 -0.07 -11.78
N ALA A 100 1.22 0.54 -12.95
CA ALA A 100 2.36 1.42 -13.21
C ALA A 100 2.34 2.68 -12.32
N ASP A 101 1.16 3.28 -12.11
CA ASP A 101 1.03 4.42 -11.18
C ASP A 101 1.35 4.01 -9.74
N LEU A 102 0.88 2.83 -9.31
CA LEU A 102 1.21 2.26 -7.99
C LEU A 102 2.71 1.94 -7.87
N ILE A 103 3.33 1.40 -8.91
CA ILE A 103 4.78 1.16 -8.94
C ILE A 103 5.54 2.46 -8.69
N GLN A 104 5.17 3.55 -9.37
CA GLN A 104 5.84 4.85 -9.17
C GLN A 104 5.70 5.34 -7.72
N LEU A 105 4.50 5.25 -7.14
CA LEU A 105 4.28 5.59 -5.74
C LEU A 105 5.13 4.72 -4.80
N PHE A 106 5.18 3.40 -5.05
CA PHE A 106 5.90 2.46 -4.20
C PHE A 106 7.42 2.68 -4.29
N GLU A 107 7.94 2.97 -5.49
CA GLU A 107 9.34 3.37 -5.70
C GLU A 107 9.70 4.63 -4.92
N ASN A 108 8.88 5.68 -5.05
CA ASN A 108 9.07 6.92 -4.31
C ASN A 108 9.05 6.67 -2.79
N THR A 109 8.12 5.82 -2.32
CA THR A 109 7.99 5.49 -0.90
C THR A 109 9.19 4.70 -0.39
N VAL A 110 9.72 3.74 -1.16
CA VAL A 110 10.95 3.02 -0.79
C VAL A 110 12.12 4.00 -0.64
N LEU A 111 12.31 4.92 -1.58
CA LEU A 111 13.39 5.91 -1.53
C LEU A 111 13.23 6.87 -0.34
N ALA A 112 12.02 7.39 -0.15
CA ALA A 112 11.70 8.30 0.95
C ALA A 112 11.88 7.68 2.34
N THR A 113 11.77 6.35 2.44
CA THR A 113 11.76 5.63 3.72
C THR A 113 13.07 4.88 4.00
N GLU A 114 14.02 4.87 3.07
CA GLU A 114 15.30 4.14 3.18
C GLU A 114 16.10 4.49 4.44
N ARG A 115 16.01 5.76 4.87
CA ARG A 115 16.77 6.30 6.02
C ARG A 115 15.95 6.37 7.31
N LEU A 116 14.71 5.91 7.28
CA LEU A 116 13.87 5.92 8.47
C LEU A 116 14.22 4.72 9.36
N VAL A 117 14.25 4.97 10.66
CA VAL A 117 14.41 3.96 11.70
C VAL A 117 13.07 3.75 12.40
N GLU A 118 12.69 2.49 12.61
CA GLU A 118 11.43 2.12 13.26
C GLU A 118 11.62 1.92 14.76
N PHE A 119 10.70 2.50 15.54
CA PHE A 119 10.54 2.31 16.97
C PHE A 119 9.13 1.80 17.24
N GLN A 120 8.97 1.02 18.31
CA GLN A 120 7.67 0.47 18.69
C GLN A 120 7.42 0.63 20.19
N SER A 121 6.15 0.73 20.57
CA SER A 121 5.75 0.55 21.96
C SER A 121 6.01 -0.88 22.44
N ASP A 122 6.12 -1.08 23.75
CA ASP A 122 6.41 -2.38 24.37
C ASP A 122 5.38 -3.46 23.99
N ASP A 123 4.12 -3.06 23.82
CA ASP A 123 3.01 -3.93 23.40
C ASP A 123 2.86 -4.05 21.87
N GLY A 124 3.70 -3.36 21.10
CA GLY A 124 3.68 -3.34 19.63
C GLY A 124 2.49 -2.60 19.01
N ARG A 125 1.64 -1.93 19.80
CA ARG A 125 0.45 -1.22 19.33
C ARG A 125 0.79 0.01 18.49
N TYR A 126 1.89 0.69 18.79
CA TYR A 126 2.30 1.91 18.11
C TYR A 126 3.64 1.67 17.43
N ARG A 127 3.75 2.05 16.15
CA ARG A 127 4.98 1.97 15.37
C ARG A 127 5.30 3.33 14.79
N VAL A 128 6.48 3.84 15.07
CA VAL A 128 6.92 5.17 14.69
C VAL A 128 8.20 5.06 13.87
N LYS A 129 8.17 5.53 12.64
CA LYS A 129 9.35 5.66 11.78
C LYS A 129 9.77 7.12 11.69
N VAL A 130 11.04 7.40 11.96
CA VAL A 130 11.62 8.76 11.89
C VAL A 130 12.96 8.72 11.18
N SER A 131 13.38 9.86 10.62
CA SER A 131 14.74 10.01 10.11
C SER A 131 15.76 9.82 11.22
N ALA A 132 16.75 8.95 10.98
CA ALA A 132 17.81 8.69 11.95
C ALA A 132 18.54 10.00 12.37
N GLY A 133 18.87 10.10 13.65
CA GLY A 133 19.52 11.27 14.24
C GLY A 133 18.53 12.20 14.94
N ARG A 134 18.39 13.44 14.46
CA ARG A 134 17.71 14.51 15.24
C ARG A 134 16.23 14.27 15.48
N ASP A 135 15.54 13.62 14.53
CA ASP A 135 14.10 13.42 14.63
C ASP A 135 13.74 12.25 15.59
N GLU A 136 14.72 11.45 16.05
CA GLU A 136 14.53 10.44 17.10
C GLU A 136 14.09 11.03 18.44
N VAL A 137 14.40 12.32 18.70
CA VAL A 137 13.91 13.03 19.88
C VAL A 137 12.38 13.09 19.94
N LEU A 138 11.70 12.94 18.81
CA LEU A 138 10.24 12.95 18.71
C LEU A 138 9.60 11.64 19.20
N VAL A 139 10.34 10.53 19.19
CA VAL A 139 9.78 9.19 19.39
C VAL A 139 9.06 9.03 20.72
N PRO A 140 9.61 9.43 21.89
CA PRO A 140 8.90 9.30 23.16
C PRO A 140 7.59 10.09 23.18
N TYR A 141 7.59 11.30 22.64
CA TYR A 141 6.40 12.15 22.55
C TYR A 141 5.36 11.59 21.59
N ALA A 142 5.80 11.04 20.45
CA ALA A 142 4.93 10.41 19.48
C ALA A 142 4.23 9.18 20.07
N LEU A 143 4.96 8.30 20.75
CA LEU A 143 4.39 7.12 21.39
C LEU A 143 3.38 7.50 22.49
N GLU A 144 3.70 8.48 23.33
CA GLU A 144 2.79 8.99 24.37
C GLU A 144 1.53 9.62 23.75
N ALA A 145 1.68 10.44 22.72
CA ALA A 145 0.58 11.11 22.05
C ALA A 145 -0.34 10.12 21.32
N LEU A 146 0.24 9.14 20.62
CA LEU A 146 -0.51 8.08 19.95
C LEU A 146 -1.30 7.23 20.95
N ALA A 147 -0.69 6.89 22.09
CA ALA A 147 -1.37 6.12 23.13
C ALA A 147 -2.59 6.84 23.69
N ARG A 148 -2.43 8.12 24.07
CA ARG A 148 -3.55 8.94 24.56
C ARG A 148 -4.63 9.12 23.51
N ALA A 149 -4.24 9.42 22.27
CA ALA A 149 -5.21 9.61 21.20
C ALA A 149 -5.98 8.33 20.87
N ASP A 150 -5.31 7.18 20.80
CA ASP A 150 -5.95 5.88 20.54
C ASP A 150 -6.94 5.52 21.65
N GLU A 151 -6.59 5.74 22.92
CA GLU A 151 -7.49 5.51 24.07
C GLU A 151 -8.76 6.38 23.97
N GLU A 152 -8.60 7.69 23.84
CA GLU A 152 -9.72 8.65 23.81
C GLU A 152 -10.61 8.45 22.57
N VAL A 153 -10.00 8.33 21.38
CA VAL A 153 -10.73 8.13 20.13
C VAL A 153 -11.47 6.80 20.15
N SER A 154 -10.83 5.73 20.63
CA SER A 154 -11.48 4.42 20.71
C SER A 154 -12.66 4.42 21.69
N ALA A 155 -12.52 5.11 22.83
CA ALA A 155 -13.59 5.23 23.82
C ALA A 155 -14.80 6.00 23.26
N VAL A 156 -14.56 7.10 22.54
CA VAL A 156 -15.63 7.92 21.95
C VAL A 156 -16.34 7.21 20.79
N LEU A 157 -15.57 6.55 19.92
CA LEU A 157 -16.14 5.91 18.71
C LEU A 157 -16.69 4.51 18.98
N GLY A 158 -16.33 3.89 20.11
CA GLY A 158 -16.65 2.47 20.36
C GLY A 158 -15.98 1.52 19.37
N TYR A 159 -14.93 1.98 18.70
CA TYR A 159 -14.19 1.25 17.67
C TYR A 159 -12.70 1.35 17.96
N ARG A 160 -12.02 0.20 17.91
CA ARG A 160 -10.58 0.12 18.03
C ARG A 160 -10.00 -0.42 16.74
N HIS A 161 -9.10 0.33 16.13
CA HIS A 161 -8.40 -0.12 14.93
C HIS A 161 -7.73 -1.49 15.20
N PRO A 162 -7.90 -2.52 14.36
CA PRO A 162 -7.46 -3.89 14.68
C PRO A 162 -5.94 -4.10 14.59
N GLY A 163 -5.22 -3.30 13.79
CA GLY A 163 -3.78 -3.39 13.59
C GLY A 163 -2.95 -2.45 14.49
N PRO A 164 -1.62 -2.41 14.33
CA PRO A 164 -0.80 -1.38 14.94
C PRO A 164 -1.05 -0.02 14.29
N ILE A 165 -1.07 1.05 15.09
CA ILE A 165 -1.13 2.42 14.58
C ILE A 165 0.28 2.82 14.14
N ARG A 166 0.41 3.16 12.86
CA ARG A 166 1.69 3.50 12.23
C ARG A 166 1.80 5.01 12.04
N LEU A 167 2.95 5.55 12.40
CA LEU A 167 3.33 6.94 12.17
C LEU A 167 4.66 6.97 11.41
N GLU A 168 4.71 7.75 10.34
CA GLU A 168 5.94 8.06 9.62
C GLU A 168 6.19 9.56 9.63
N VAL A 169 7.40 9.95 10.04
CA VAL A 169 7.84 11.35 10.13
C VAL A 169 8.86 11.61 9.04
N TYR A 170 8.51 12.48 8.08
CA TYR A 170 9.36 12.85 6.96
C TYR A 170 10.08 14.17 7.22
N ASP A 171 11.27 14.33 6.64
CA ASP A 171 12.14 15.48 6.92
C ASP A 171 11.78 16.75 6.14
N SER A 172 10.78 16.69 5.24
CA SER A 172 10.36 17.82 4.42
C SER A 172 8.94 17.66 3.85
N PRO A 173 8.26 18.77 3.49
CA PRO A 173 6.99 18.73 2.75
C PRO A 173 7.11 18.08 1.36
N ALA A 174 8.26 18.23 0.70
CA ALA A 174 8.52 17.61 -0.60
C ALA A 174 8.50 16.07 -0.51
N VAL A 175 9.10 15.50 0.53
CA VAL A 175 9.03 14.05 0.77
C VAL A 175 7.59 13.62 1.09
N LEU A 176 6.82 14.42 1.83
CA LEU A 176 5.40 14.15 2.08
C LEU A 176 4.58 14.11 0.76
N ALA A 177 4.89 14.99 -0.20
CA ALA A 177 4.27 14.96 -1.53
C ALA A 177 4.60 13.66 -2.28
N GLN A 178 5.87 13.25 -2.29
CA GLN A 178 6.35 12.07 -3.03
C GLN A 178 5.72 10.75 -2.58
N VAL A 179 5.39 10.65 -1.30
CA VAL A 179 4.82 9.44 -0.68
C VAL A 179 3.32 9.51 -0.50
N SER A 180 2.66 10.57 -0.99
CA SER A 180 1.22 10.78 -0.88
C SER A 180 0.57 10.93 -2.27
N THR A 181 -0.70 11.30 -2.30
CA THR A 181 -1.39 11.68 -3.54
C THR A 181 -1.58 13.19 -3.67
N LEU A 182 -0.88 13.97 -2.85
CA LEU A 182 -0.91 15.43 -2.91
C LEU A 182 0.34 15.92 -3.64
N SER A 183 0.16 16.96 -4.45
CA SER A 183 1.26 17.74 -5.00
C SER A 183 1.89 18.64 -3.92
N GLU A 184 3.14 19.06 -4.16
CA GLU A 184 3.80 20.07 -3.31
C GLU A 184 3.00 21.38 -3.26
N GLU A 185 2.46 21.81 -4.39
CA GLU A 185 1.61 23.02 -4.46
C GLU A 185 0.36 22.90 -3.59
N GLU A 186 -0.31 21.74 -3.58
CA GLU A 186 -1.46 21.51 -2.70
C GLU A 186 -1.05 21.56 -1.23
N ILE A 187 0.06 20.91 -0.88
CA ILE A 187 0.60 20.91 0.49
C ILE A 187 0.93 22.32 0.96
N GLU A 188 1.64 23.11 0.15
CA GLU A 188 2.01 24.49 0.46
C GLU A 188 0.79 25.40 0.57
N ARG A 189 -0.13 25.30 -0.40
CA ARG A 189 -1.32 26.15 -0.48
C ARG A 189 -2.26 25.94 0.71
N THR A 190 -2.40 24.72 1.20
CA THR A 190 -3.30 24.41 2.33
C THR A 190 -2.58 24.37 3.68
N GLY A 191 -1.24 24.44 3.69
CA GLY A 191 -0.45 24.26 4.91
C GLY A 191 -0.57 22.84 5.47
N THR A 192 -0.70 21.82 4.61
CA THR A 192 -0.83 20.42 5.05
C THR A 192 0.49 19.95 5.65
N ILE A 193 0.45 19.64 6.95
CA ILE A 193 1.60 19.12 7.69
C ILE A 193 1.50 17.62 7.98
N ALA A 194 0.31 17.06 7.77
CA ALA A 194 -0.02 15.68 8.08
C ALA A 194 -1.16 15.16 7.21
N LEU A 195 -1.15 13.86 6.90
CA LEU A 195 -2.30 13.14 6.35
C LEU A 195 -2.36 11.69 6.84
N CYS A 196 -3.53 11.08 6.76
CA CYS A 196 -3.72 9.66 7.02
C CYS A 196 -4.12 8.96 5.72
N LYS A 197 -3.31 8.02 5.24
CA LYS A 197 -3.60 7.22 4.05
C LYS A 197 -2.80 5.91 4.10
N TRP A 198 -3.36 4.85 3.51
CA TRP A 198 -2.76 3.52 3.47
C TRP A 198 -2.40 2.95 4.86
N ASP A 199 -3.32 3.11 5.81
CA ASP A 199 -3.17 2.58 7.17
C ASP A 199 -1.94 3.12 7.95
N ARG A 200 -1.56 4.37 7.65
CA ARG A 200 -0.52 5.12 8.36
C ARG A 200 -0.84 6.61 8.46
N LEU A 201 -0.37 7.19 9.56
CA LEU A 201 -0.21 8.62 9.74
C LEU A 201 1.13 9.03 9.10
N MET A 202 1.10 10.09 8.32
CA MET A 202 2.26 10.68 7.67
C MET A 202 2.36 12.13 8.10
N ILE A 203 3.47 12.53 8.68
CA ILE A 203 3.68 13.90 9.14
C ILE A 203 5.02 14.44 8.67
N THR A 204 5.10 15.75 8.48
CA THR A 204 6.38 16.45 8.31
C THR A 204 7.02 16.70 9.69
N SER A 205 8.34 16.57 9.83
CA SER A 205 9.05 16.89 11.06
C SER A 205 8.88 18.38 11.40
N PRO A 206 8.64 18.77 12.67
CA PRO A 206 8.58 20.17 13.06
C PRO A 206 9.86 20.94 12.68
N ARG A 207 11.01 20.26 12.60
CA ARG A 207 12.28 20.86 12.16
C ARG A 207 12.24 21.39 10.72
N ALA A 208 11.39 20.82 9.88
CA ALA A 208 11.24 21.23 8.49
C ALA A 208 10.33 22.47 8.34
N LEU A 209 9.69 22.91 9.44
CA LEU A 209 8.78 24.05 9.46
C LEU A 209 9.45 25.26 10.11
N VAL A 210 9.16 26.46 9.60
CA VAL A 210 9.76 27.72 10.06
C VAL A 210 9.55 27.98 11.56
N ARG A 211 8.46 27.47 12.14
CA ARG A 211 8.08 27.71 13.54
C ARG A 211 8.00 26.45 14.40
N GLY A 212 8.35 25.27 13.86
CA GLY A 212 8.04 24.02 14.55
C GLY A 212 6.53 23.76 14.66
N TYR A 213 6.16 22.86 15.57
CA TYR A 213 4.79 22.62 16.06
C TYR A 213 4.63 23.17 17.47
#